data_AF-S6HHD1-F1
#
_entry.id   AF-S6HHD1-F1
#
_cell.length_a   1.000
_cell.length_b   1.000
_cell.length_c   1.000
_cell.angle_alpha   90.00
_cell.angle_beta   90.00
_cell.angle_gamma   90.00
#
_symmetry.space_group_name_H-M   'P 1'
#
loop_
_entity.id
_entity.type
_entity.pdbx_description
1 polymer ?
#
loop_
_entity_poly.entity_id
_entity_poly.type
_entity_poly.pdbx_seq_one_letter_code
_entity_poly.pdbx_strand_id
1 'polypeptide(L)'
;MTPFALVYTLHVLAALVWVGGMFFAWMVLRPAVGAALEGPSRLKLWVQVFPRFFVWVWATVVVLPITGVGMMHLHFGGFDGAPRYVQVMMGLYVVMTALFIRIQSLQLPELRRAVDAENWAEGAAALGRIRRLVGINLLVGLAVVVIASARPGF
;
A
#
# COMPACT_ATOMS: atom_id res chain seq x y z
N MET A 1 9.43 23.79 -15.04
CA MET A 1 8.81 22.46 -15.18
C MET A 1 7.36 22.65 -15.62
N THR A 2 6.85 21.84 -16.54
CA THR A 2 5.42 21.92 -16.90
C THR A 2 4.55 21.48 -15.72
N PRO A 3 3.30 21.98 -15.58
CA PRO A 3 2.38 21.53 -14.54
C PRO A 3 2.22 20.01 -14.54
N PHE A 4 2.14 19.40 -15.73
CA PHE A 4 2.09 17.95 -15.89
C PHE A 4 3.30 17.22 -15.28
N ALA A 5 4.53 17.71 -15.52
CA ALA A 5 5.73 17.06 -14.99
C ALA A 5 5.74 17.03 -13.47
N LEU A 6 5.32 18.12 -12.81
CA LEU A 6 5.22 18.17 -11.35
C LEU A 6 4.20 17.16 -10.82
N VAL A 7 2.99 17.14 -11.39
CA VAL A 7 1.92 16.21 -10.99
C VAL A 7 2.34 14.75 -11.21
N TYR A 8 2.98 14.46 -12.33
CA TYR A 8 3.50 13.12 -12.65
C TYR A 8 4.58 12.68 -11.63
N THR A 9 5.54 13.55 -11.31
CA THR A 9 6.57 13.25 -10.30
C THR A 9 5.94 12.94 -8.94
N LEU A 10 4.98 13.74 -8.48
CA LEU A 10 4.29 13.51 -7.22
C LEU A 10 3.51 12.18 -7.23
N HIS A 11 2.86 11.86 -8.35
CA HIS A 11 2.13 10.61 -8.51
C HIS A 11 3.06 9.40 -8.40
N VAL A 12 4.19 9.42 -9.11
CA VAL A 12 5.17 8.33 -9.10
C VAL A 12 5.81 8.19 -7.72
N LEU A 13 6.15 9.29 -7.04
CA LEU A 13 6.68 9.24 -5.68
C LEU A 13 5.66 8.64 -4.69
N ALA A 14 4.38 8.99 -4.81
CA ALA A 14 3.34 8.41 -3.97
C ALA A 14 3.18 6.89 -4.21
N ALA A 15 3.20 6.46 -5.48
CA ALA A 15 3.17 5.05 -5.83
C ALA A 15 4.41 4.30 -5.28
N LEU A 16 5.59 4.91 -5.41
CA LEU A 16 6.85 4.36 -4.91
C LEU A 16 6.85 4.18 -3.39
N VAL A 17 6.40 5.19 -2.63
CA VAL A 17 6.33 5.11 -1.16
C VAL A 17 5.42 3.97 -0.72
N TRP A 18 4.26 3.82 -1.37
CA TRP A 18 3.31 2.77 -0.97
C TRP A 18 3.77 1.38 -1.41
N VAL A 19 3.99 1.17 -2.71
CA VAL A 19 4.36 -0.15 -3.27
C VAL A 19 5.75 -0.57 -2.80
N GLY A 20 6.72 0.35 -2.85
CA GLY A 20 8.08 0.11 -2.36
C GLY A 20 8.14 -0.13 -0.86
N GLY A 21 7.34 0.60 -0.06
CA GLY A 21 7.23 0.37 1.37
C GLY A 21 6.65 -1.02 1.70
N MET A 22 5.62 -1.47 0.96
CA MET A 22 5.09 -2.82 1.11
C MET A 22 6.10 -3.90 0.68
N PHE A 23 6.82 -3.66 -0.42
CA PHE A 23 7.89 -4.55 -0.88
C PHE A 23 8.98 -4.71 0.19
N PHE A 24 9.48 -3.59 0.72
CA PHE A 24 10.46 -3.58 1.80
C PHE A 24 9.94 -4.33 3.04
N ALA A 25 8.71 -4.03 3.47
CA ALA A 25 8.10 -4.68 4.63
C ALA A 25 8.01 -6.20 4.46
N TRP A 26 7.67 -6.67 3.26
CA TRP A 26 7.45 -8.09 2.95
C TRP A 26 8.74 -8.87 2.71
N MET A 27 9.61 -8.34 1.86
CA MET A 27 10.78 -9.03 1.34
C MET A 27 12.03 -8.84 2.22
N VAL A 28 12.11 -7.73 2.96
CA VAL A 28 13.32 -7.36 3.69
C VAL A 28 13.06 -7.37 5.19
N LEU A 29 12.14 -6.53 5.67
CA LEU A 29 11.91 -6.35 7.10
C LEU A 29 11.39 -7.63 7.75
N ARG A 30 10.39 -8.28 7.14
CA ARG A 30 9.81 -9.51 7.69
C ARG A 30 10.85 -10.62 7.94
N PRO A 31 11.66 -11.07 6.96
CA PRO A 31 12.64 -12.11 7.21
C PRO A 31 13.72 -11.64 8.19
N ALA A 32 14.17 -10.38 8.13
CA ALA A 32 15.13 -9.83 9.09
C ALA A 32 14.61 -9.90 10.53
N VAL A 33 13.35 -9.51 10.77
CA VAL A 33 12.69 -9.62 12.08
C VAL A 33 12.53 -11.08 12.51
N GLY A 34 12.25 -11.98 11.55
CA GLY A 34 12.17 -13.41 11.79
C GLY A 34 13.51 -14.07 12.16
N ALA A 35 14.64 -13.48 11.75
CA ALA A 35 15.97 -13.96 12.09
C ALA A 35 16.51 -13.32 13.38
N ALA A 36 16.25 -12.03 13.59
CA ALA A 36 16.91 -11.25 14.66
C ALA A 36 16.15 -11.24 16.00
N LEU A 37 14.82 -11.44 15.99
CA LEU A 37 14.00 -11.34 17.20
C LEU A 37 13.32 -12.68 17.49
N GLU A 38 12.97 -12.94 18.75
CA GLU A 38 12.23 -14.13 19.16
C GLU A 38 10.86 -13.77 19.77
N GLY A 39 9.91 -14.69 19.63
CA GLY A 39 8.61 -14.67 20.33
C GLY A 39 7.90 -13.30 20.36
N PRO A 40 7.61 -12.74 21.56
CA PRO A 40 6.86 -11.48 21.73
C PRO A 40 7.49 -10.24 21.10
N SER A 41 8.83 -10.17 21.04
CA SER A 41 9.56 -9.00 20.55
C SER A 41 9.24 -8.68 19.08
N ARG A 42 8.98 -9.73 18.28
CA ARG A 42 8.52 -9.59 16.89
C ARG A 42 7.19 -8.84 16.81
N LEU A 43 6.22 -9.22 17.64
CA LEU A 43 4.88 -8.65 17.64
C LEU A 43 4.91 -7.19 18.11
N LYS A 44 5.66 -6.92 19.19
CA LYS A 44 5.86 -5.56 19.72
C LYS A 44 6.47 -4.62 18.66
N LEU A 45 7.47 -5.09 17.90
CA LEU A 45 8.03 -4.31 16.80
C LEU A 45 6.99 -3.98 15.73
N TRP A 46 6.21 -4.97 15.28
CA TRP A 46 5.19 -4.75 14.25
C TRP A 46 4.09 -3.78 14.68
N VAL A 47 3.69 -3.80 15.95
CA VAL A 47 2.77 -2.82 16.55
C VAL A 47 3.32 -1.39 16.44
N GLN A 48 4.64 -1.21 16.46
CA GLN A 48 5.30 0.08 16.29
C GLN A 48 5.52 0.46 14.82
N VAL A 49 5.80 -0.51 13.94
CA VAL A 49 6.07 -0.27 12.52
C VAL A 49 4.80 0.12 11.76
N PHE A 50 3.71 -0.64 11.89
CA PHE A 50 2.50 -0.42 11.10
C PHE A 50 1.93 1.00 11.21
N PRO A 51 1.75 1.58 12.40
CA PRO A 51 1.15 2.91 12.52
C PRO A 51 1.99 4.00 11.85
N ARG A 52 3.32 3.91 12.00
CA ARG A 52 4.26 4.86 11.37
C ARG A 52 4.21 4.75 9.85
N PHE A 53 4.17 3.53 9.31
CA PHE A 53 4.03 3.32 7.88
C PHE A 53 2.66 3.78 7.36
N PHE A 54 1.58 3.55 8.12
CA PHE A 54 0.22 3.87 7.69
C PHE A 54 -0.05 5.37 7.58
N VAL A 55 0.65 6.22 8.32
CA VAL A 55 0.62 7.68 8.11
C VAL A 55 1.06 8.03 6.68
N TRP A 56 2.15 7.43 6.21
CA TRP A 56 2.62 7.61 4.84
C TRP A 56 1.64 7.02 3.82
N VAL A 57 1.07 5.85 4.10
CA VAL A 57 0.05 5.25 3.23
C VAL A 57 -1.20 6.13 3.11
N TRP A 58 -1.64 6.80 4.19
CA TRP A 58 -2.74 7.76 4.10
C TRP A 58 -2.40 8.95 3.19
N ALA A 59 -1.17 9.46 3.29
CA ALA A 59 -0.71 10.51 2.38
C ALA A 59 -0.73 10.03 0.92
N THR A 60 -0.26 8.81 0.62
CA THR A 60 -0.30 8.27 -0.76
C THR A 60 -1.72 7.99 -1.24
N VAL A 61 -2.61 7.50 -0.37
CA VAL A 61 -4.04 7.30 -0.65
C VAL A 61 -4.68 8.62 -1.09
N VAL A 62 -4.33 9.76 -0.51
CA VAL A 62 -4.89 11.06 -0.93
C VAL A 62 -4.20 11.60 -2.17
N VAL A 63 -2.86 11.52 -2.24
CA VAL A 63 -2.07 12.12 -3.32
C VAL A 63 -2.32 11.42 -4.67
N LEU A 64 -2.43 10.09 -4.70
CA LEU A 64 -2.61 9.31 -5.93
C LEU A 64 -3.87 9.69 -6.73
N PRO A 65 -5.09 9.77 -6.16
CA PRO A 65 -6.28 10.15 -6.92
C PRO A 65 -6.25 11.62 -7.35
N ILE A 66 -5.77 12.53 -6.50
CA ILE A 66 -5.66 13.96 -6.84
C ILE A 66 -4.74 14.13 -8.05
N THR A 67 -3.55 13.52 -8.00
CA THR A 67 -2.57 13.60 -9.09
C THR A 67 -3.00 12.80 -10.32
N GLY A 68 -3.63 11.65 -10.14
CA GLY A 68 -4.13 10.81 -11.24
C GLY A 68 -5.22 11.50 -12.06
N VAL A 69 -6.22 12.06 -11.38
CA VAL A 69 -7.29 12.85 -12.03
C VAL A 69 -6.71 14.12 -12.66
N GLY A 70 -5.77 14.79 -11.97
CA GLY A 70 -5.05 15.94 -12.52
C GLY A 70 -4.34 15.63 -13.85
N MET A 71 -3.58 14.53 -13.91
CA MET A 71 -2.91 14.10 -15.16
C MET A 71 -3.92 13.76 -16.26
N MET A 72 -5.06 13.16 -15.92
CA MET A 72 -6.09 12.80 -16.88
C MET A 72 -6.72 14.03 -17.54
N HIS A 73 -7.01 15.09 -16.77
CA HIS A 73 -7.50 16.35 -17.35
C HIS A 73 -6.42 17.08 -18.16
N LEU A 74 -5.17 17.07 -17.70
CA LEU A 74 -4.07 17.78 -18.36
C LEU A 74 -3.57 17.10 -19.65
N HIS A 75 -3.70 15.77 -19.76
CA HIS A 75 -3.10 15.00 -20.85
C HIS A 75 -4.12 14.30 -21.75
N PHE A 76 -5.25 13.84 -21.20
CA PHE A 76 -6.26 13.07 -21.93
C PHE A 76 -7.54 13.86 -22.21
N GLY A 77 -7.64 15.12 -21.78
CA GLY A 77 -8.85 15.93 -21.98
C GLY A 77 -10.05 15.49 -21.13
N GLY A 78 -9.85 14.63 -20.14
CA GLY A 78 -10.90 14.10 -19.27
C GLY A 78 -10.99 12.57 -19.28
N PHE A 79 -12.04 12.03 -18.65
CA PHE A 79 -12.25 10.59 -18.51
C PHE A 79 -12.46 9.87 -19.85
N ASP A 80 -13.13 10.52 -20.80
CA ASP A 80 -13.48 9.91 -22.10
C ASP A 80 -12.26 9.74 -23.03
N GLY A 81 -11.25 10.60 -22.88
CA GLY A 81 -10.00 10.49 -23.65
C GLY A 81 -8.94 9.62 -22.97
N ALA A 82 -9.19 9.13 -21.76
CA ALA A 82 -8.23 8.30 -21.03
C ALA A 82 -8.25 6.86 -21.57
N PRO A 83 -7.08 6.27 -21.87
CA PRO A 83 -6.99 4.87 -22.26
C PRO A 83 -7.60 3.94 -21.20
N ARG A 84 -8.17 2.80 -21.61
CA ARG A 84 -8.84 1.86 -20.70
C ARG A 84 -7.91 1.31 -19.61
N TYR A 85 -6.61 1.17 -19.88
CA TYR A 85 -5.67 0.75 -18.85
C TYR A 85 -5.62 1.72 -17.65
N VAL A 86 -5.94 3.02 -17.84
CA VAL A 86 -6.04 4.01 -16.75
C VAL A 86 -7.24 3.68 -15.86
N GLN A 87 -8.37 3.28 -16.45
CA GLN A 87 -9.54 2.83 -15.70
C GLN A 87 -9.25 1.56 -14.89
N VAL A 88 -8.46 0.64 -15.46
CA VAL A 88 -7.98 -0.55 -14.74
C VAL A 88 -7.09 -0.14 -13.56
N MET A 89 -6.16 0.80 -13.75
CA MET A 89 -5.31 1.32 -12.66
C MET A 89 -6.16 1.93 -11.53
N MET A 90 -7.22 2.69 -11.87
CA MET A 90 -8.16 3.23 -10.88
C MET A 90 -8.88 2.12 -10.10
N GLY A 91 -9.39 1.11 -10.81
CA GLY A 91 -10.06 -0.04 -10.18
C GLY A 91 -9.13 -0.80 -9.22
N LEU A 92 -7.89 -1.04 -9.63
CA LEU A 92 -6.89 -1.68 -8.79
C LEU A 92 -6.52 -0.81 -7.58
N TYR A 93 -6.40 0.51 -7.75
CA TYR A 93 -6.18 1.43 -6.62
C TYR A 93 -7.33 1.36 -5.59
N VAL A 94 -8.58 1.25 -6.03
CA VAL A 94 -9.73 1.08 -5.11
C VAL A 94 -9.59 -0.23 -4.33
N VAL A 95 -9.21 -1.33 -5.00
CA VAL A 95 -8.93 -2.62 -4.33
C VAL A 95 -7.81 -2.47 -3.30
N MET A 96 -6.70 -1.83 -3.66
CA MET A 96 -5.57 -1.61 -2.74
C MET A 96 -5.98 -0.81 -1.50
N THR A 97 -6.78 0.24 -1.71
CA THR A 97 -7.29 1.10 -0.64
C THR A 97 -8.25 0.35 0.27
N ALA A 98 -9.15 -0.47 -0.28
CA ALA A 98 -10.05 -1.31 0.52
C ALA A 98 -9.28 -2.33 1.38
N LEU A 99 -8.24 -2.96 0.83
CA LEU A 99 -7.37 -3.86 1.58
C LEU A 99 -6.65 -3.11 2.71
N PHE A 100 -6.11 -1.92 2.43
CA PHE A 100 -5.46 -1.09 3.43
C PHE A 100 -6.40 -0.69 4.56
N ILE A 101 -7.59 -0.18 4.24
CA ILE A 101 -8.61 0.19 5.23
C ILE A 101 -8.95 -1.02 6.10
N ARG A 102 -9.18 -2.20 5.51
CA ARG A 102 -9.44 -3.43 6.26
C ARG A 102 -8.31 -3.81 7.22
N ILE A 103 -7.06 -3.69 6.79
CA ILE A 103 -5.90 -3.95 7.65
C ILE A 103 -5.88 -2.96 8.82
N GLN A 104 -6.03 -1.66 8.55
CA GLN A 104 -5.94 -0.61 9.55
C GLN A 104 -7.09 -0.66 10.56
N SER A 105 -8.33 -0.82 10.10
CA SER A 105 -9.52 -0.68 10.95
C SER A 105 -9.85 -1.95 11.72
N LEU A 106 -9.62 -3.13 11.14
CA LEU A 106 -10.00 -4.40 11.76
C LEU A 106 -8.81 -5.13 12.35
N GLN A 107 -7.71 -5.25 11.62
CA GLN A 107 -6.64 -6.18 11.99
C GLN A 107 -5.57 -5.56 12.91
N LEU A 108 -5.24 -4.28 12.72
CA LEU A 108 -4.27 -3.59 13.59
C LEU A 108 -4.76 -3.44 15.05
N PRO A 109 -6.03 -3.09 15.33
CA PRO A 109 -6.53 -3.05 16.70
C PRO A 109 -6.58 -4.42 17.36
N GLU A 110 -6.88 -5.50 16.62
CA GLU A 110 -6.78 -6.88 17.11
C GLU A 110 -5.35 -7.22 17.53
N LEU A 111 -4.36 -6.93 16.67
CA LEU A 111 -2.95 -7.18 16.99
C LEU A 111 -2.51 -6.41 18.24
N ARG A 112 -2.87 -5.12 18.35
CA ARG A 112 -2.55 -4.29 19.52
C ARG A 112 -3.14 -4.86 20.80
N ARG A 113 -4.44 -5.16 20.80
CA ARG A 113 -5.13 -5.75 21.97
C ARG A 113 -4.48 -7.05 22.41
N ALA A 114 -4.14 -7.94 21.48
CA ALA A 114 -3.48 -9.20 21.80
C ALA A 114 -2.06 -8.99 22.38
N VAL A 115 -1.30 -8.01 21.88
CA VAL A 115 0.03 -7.68 22.40
C VAL A 115 -0.05 -7.02 23.79
N ASP A 116 -1.01 -6.14 24.00
CA ASP A 116 -1.23 -5.45 25.28
C ASP A 116 -1.70 -6.42 26.38
N ALA A 117 -2.49 -7.43 26.00
CA ALA A 117 -2.93 -8.51 26.88
C ALA A 117 -1.91 -9.66 27.01
N GLU A 118 -0.73 -9.54 26.39
CA GLU A 118 0.30 -10.59 26.31
C GLU A 118 -0.18 -11.94 25.76
N ASN A 119 -1.27 -11.92 24.98
CA ASN A 119 -1.80 -13.10 24.29
C ASN A 119 -1.03 -13.34 22.98
N TRP A 120 0.14 -13.93 23.09
CA TRP A 120 1.07 -14.12 21.96
C TRP A 120 0.51 -15.02 20.85
N ALA A 121 -0.31 -16.01 21.19
CA ALA A 121 -0.92 -16.90 20.21
C ALA A 121 -1.90 -16.15 19.30
N GLU A 122 -2.77 -15.34 19.90
CA GLU A 122 -3.71 -14.49 19.16
C GLU A 122 -2.98 -13.40 18.37
N GLY A 123 -1.95 -12.78 18.96
CA GLY A 123 -1.13 -11.78 18.29
C GLY A 123 -0.42 -12.33 17.04
N ALA A 124 0.11 -13.56 17.12
CA ALA A 124 0.72 -14.23 15.97
C ALA A 124 -0.30 -14.54 14.86
N ALA A 125 -1.52 -14.94 15.22
CA ALA A 125 -2.61 -15.17 14.27
C ALA A 125 -3.05 -13.85 13.59
N ALA A 126 -3.23 -12.77 14.35
CA ALA A 126 -3.56 -11.45 13.83
C ALA A 126 -2.48 -10.92 12.87
N LEU A 127 -1.20 -11.03 13.26
CA LEU A 127 -0.08 -10.67 12.38
C LEU A 127 -0.06 -11.55 11.12
N GLY A 128 -0.42 -12.83 11.20
CA GLY A 128 -0.62 -13.70 10.03
C GLY A 128 -1.65 -13.18 9.03
N ARG A 129 -2.81 -12.72 9.52
CA ARG A 129 -3.87 -12.13 8.69
C ARG A 129 -3.42 -10.82 8.05
N ILE A 130 -2.82 -9.91 8.83
CA ILE A 130 -2.25 -8.65 8.30
C ILE A 130 -1.27 -8.96 7.18
N ARG A 131 -0.35 -9.90 7.42
CA ARG A 131 0.65 -10.29 6.44
C ARG A 131 0.00 -10.75 5.14
N ARG A 132 -0.94 -11.68 5.20
CA ARG A 132 -1.62 -12.18 3.99
C ARG A 132 -2.24 -11.03 3.18
N LEU A 133 -2.92 -10.09 3.85
CA LEU A 133 -3.53 -8.94 3.18
C LEU A 133 -2.49 -7.99 2.59
N VAL A 134 -1.38 -7.71 3.29
CA VAL A 134 -0.27 -6.90 2.77
C VAL A 134 0.37 -7.56 1.54
N GLY A 135 0.56 -8.89 1.56
CA GLY A 135 1.10 -9.63 0.42
C GLY A 135 0.19 -9.56 -0.82
N ILE A 136 -1.13 -9.72 -0.63
CA ILE A 136 -2.10 -9.54 -1.72
C ILE A 136 -2.06 -8.09 -2.24
N ASN A 137 -2.04 -7.12 -1.34
CA ASN A 137 -1.99 -5.70 -1.71
C ASN A 137 -0.72 -5.34 -2.48
N LEU A 138 0.43 -5.92 -2.09
CA LEU A 138 1.69 -5.79 -2.81
C LEU A 138 1.59 -6.35 -4.24
N LEU A 139 1.01 -7.54 -4.43
CA LEU A 139 0.83 -8.11 -5.76
C LEU A 139 -0.06 -7.22 -6.65
N VAL A 140 -1.15 -6.69 -6.10
CA VAL A 140 -2.00 -5.73 -6.81
C VAL A 140 -1.22 -4.46 -7.16
N GLY A 141 -0.44 -3.91 -6.22
CA GLY A 141 0.40 -2.75 -6.46
C GLY A 141 1.47 -2.97 -7.54
N LEU A 142 2.11 -4.14 -7.55
CA LEU A 142 3.05 -4.51 -8.61
C LEU A 142 2.35 -4.63 -9.97
N ALA A 143 1.13 -5.19 -10.02
CA ALA A 143 0.34 -5.25 -11.24
C ALA A 143 -0.01 -3.84 -11.77
N VAL A 144 -0.36 -2.89 -10.88
CA VAL A 144 -0.57 -1.48 -11.25
C VAL A 144 0.70 -0.89 -11.89
N VAL A 145 1.86 -1.11 -11.28
CA VAL A 145 3.15 -0.63 -11.82
C VAL A 145 3.43 -1.22 -13.20
N VAL A 146 3.21 -2.53 -13.38
CA VAL A 146 3.36 -3.20 -14.68
C VAL A 146 2.45 -2.58 -15.73
N ILE A 147 1.16 -2.41 -15.44
CA ILE A 147 0.19 -1.79 -16.36
C ILE A 147 0.62 -0.36 -16.73
N ALA A 148 1.01 0.44 -15.74
CA ALA A 148 1.44 1.82 -15.94
C ALA A 148 2.69 1.90 -16.84
N SER A 149 3.65 0.96 -16.67
CA SER A 149 4.87 0.92 -17.47
C SER A 149 4.68 0.32 -18.87
N ALA A 150 3.85 -0.72 -18.99
CA ALA A 150 3.65 -1.46 -20.24
C ALA A 150 2.68 -0.74 -21.18
N ARG A 151 1.76 0.08 -20.64
CA ARG A 151 0.75 0.85 -21.38
C ARG A 151 0.02 0.01 -22.42
N PRO A 152 -0.65 -1.08 -21.99
CA PRO A 152 -1.26 -2.00 -22.93
C PRO A 152 -2.35 -1.30 -23.75
N GLY A 153 -2.47 -1.67 -25.03
CA GLY A 153 -3.33 -0.98 -26.00
C GLY A 153 -4.80 -1.40 -26.01
N PHE A 154 -5.27 -2.19 -25.03
CA PHE A 154 -6.65 -2.69 -24.97
C PHE A 154 -7.61 -1.74 -24.24
#